data_AF-A0A940TNH3-F1
#
_entry.id   AF-A0A940TNH3-F1
#
_cell.length_a   1.000
_cell.length_b   1.000
_cell.length_c   1.000
_cell.angle_alpha   90.00
_cell.angle_beta   90.00
_cell.angle_gamma   90.00
#
_symmetry.space_group_name_H-M   'P 1'
#
loop_
_entity.id
_entity.type
_entity.pdbx_description
1 polymer ?
#
loop_
_entity_poly.entity_id
_entity_poly.type
_entity_poly.pdbx_seq_one_letter_code
_entity_poly.pdbx_strand_id
1 'polypeptide(L)' 'MDQKKKLSVVVEHWIEHNESHQGEYKKWALTAGELGLDSVKTEIEEAMGKISQANQHLAKALKPLL' A
#
# COMPACT_ATOMS: atom_id res chain seq x y z
N MET A 1 2.12 25.84 -9.60
CA MET A 1 1.15 25.03 -8.81
C MET A 1 1.29 25.42 -7.35
N ASP A 2 0.17 25.77 -6.74
CA ASP A 2 0.01 25.96 -5.29
C ASP A 2 0.50 24.73 -4.51
N GLN A 3 1.11 24.93 -3.34
CA GLN A 3 1.70 23.85 -2.54
C GLN A 3 0.64 22.87 -2.04
N LYS A 4 -0.57 23.35 -1.71
CA LYS A 4 -1.69 22.47 -1.31
C LYS A 4 -2.09 21.54 -2.47
N LYS A 5 -2.18 22.07 -3.69
CA LYS A 5 -2.46 21.28 -4.89
C LYS A 5 -1.35 20.26 -5.23
N LYS A 6 -0.09 20.61 -4.99
CA LYS A 6 1.01 19.62 -5.13
C LYS A 6 0.89 18.50 -4.10
N LEU A 7 0.53 18.85 -2.86
CA LEU A 7 0.36 17.88 -1.78
C LEU A 7 -0.78 16.89 -2.07
N SER A 8 -1.91 17.36 -2.60
CA SER A 8 -3.03 16.45 -2.96
C SER A 8 -2.60 15.40 -3.99
N VAL A 9 -1.90 15.83 -5.06
CA VAL A 9 -1.42 14.95 -6.13
C VAL A 9 -0.42 13.92 -5.59
N VAL A 10 0.49 14.32 -4.71
CA VAL A 10 1.48 13.40 -4.12
C VAL A 10 0.82 12.37 -3.19
N VAL A 11 -0.14 12.79 -2.36
CA VAL A 11 -0.86 11.88 -1.46
C VAL A 11 -1.71 10.88 -2.24
N GLU A 12 -2.40 11.33 -3.29
CA GLU A 12 -3.16 10.45 -4.20
C GLU A 12 -2.23 9.43 -4.88
N HIS A 13 -1.10 9.88 -5.42
CA HIS A 13 -0.11 9.00 -6.05
C HIS A 13 0.45 7.93 -5.10
N TRP A 14 0.69 8.26 -3.82
CA TRP A 14 1.13 7.27 -2.83
C TRP A 14 0.08 6.20 -2.56
N ILE A 15 -1.21 6.56 -2.51
CA ILE A 15 -2.30 5.60 -2.34
C ILE A 15 -2.34 4.64 -3.54
N GLU A 16 -2.37 5.18 -4.75
CA GLU A 16 -2.39 4.40 -5.99
C GLU A 16 -1.18 3.45 -6.11
N HIS A 17 0.01 3.95 -5.78
CA HIS A 17 1.24 3.17 -5.82
C HIS A 17 1.20 2.01 -4.83
N ASN A 18 0.78 2.27 -3.60
CA ASN A 18 0.62 1.26 -2.57
C ASN A 18 -0.41 0.19 -2.95
N GLU A 19 -1.52 0.57 -3.59
CA GLU A 19 -2.54 -0.36 -4.08
C GLU A 19 -2.03 -1.21 -5.26
N SER A 20 -1.28 -0.60 -6.18
CA SER A 20 -0.67 -1.30 -7.32
C SER A 20 0.27 -2.42 -6.88
N HIS A 21 1.06 -2.21 -5.82
CA HIS A 21 1.99 -3.22 -5.30
C HIS A 21 1.32 -4.37 -4.53
N GLN A 22 0.07 -4.22 -4.07
CA GLN A 22 -0.63 -5.29 -3.34
C GLN A 22 -0.77 -6.57 -4.18
N GLY A 23 -1.01 -6.43 -5.49
CA GLY A 23 -1.13 -7.58 -6.38
C GLY A 23 0.17 -8.38 -6.51
N GLU A 24 1.31 -7.68 -6.59
CA GLU A 24 2.63 -8.29 -6.67
C GLU A 24 3.02 -8.96 -5.35
N TYR A 25 2.79 -8.30 -4.22
CA TYR A 25 3.03 -8.89 -2.91
C TYR A 25 2.18 -10.15 -2.68
N LYS A 26 0.91 -10.11 -3.07
CA LYS A 26 0.03 -11.28 -2.98
C LYS A 26 0.56 -12.46 -3.79
N LYS A 27 1.04 -12.22 -5.01
CA LYS A 27 1.64 -13.26 -5.85
C LYS A 27 2.83 -13.91 -5.13
N TRP A 28 3.72 -13.12 -4.55
CA TRP A 28 4.90 -13.65 -3.87
C TRP A 28 4.60 -14.31 -2.52
N ALA A 29 3.60 -13.84 -1.78
CA ALA A 29 3.09 -14.52 -0.60
C ALA A 29 2.55 -15.93 -0.93
N LEU A 30 1.80 -16.05 -2.05
CA LEU A 30 1.32 -17.34 -2.54
C LEU A 30 2.48 -18.26 -2.93
N THR A 31 3.45 -17.75 -3.71
CA THR A 31 4.65 -18.52 -4.07
C THR A 31 5.45 -18.96 -2.83
N ALA A 32 5.60 -18.10 -1.82
CA ALA A 32 6.25 -18.48 -0.56
C ALA A 32 5.51 -19.62 0.14
N GLY A 33 4.17 -19.61 0.14
CA GLY A 33 3.34 -20.71 0.65
C GLY A 33 3.51 -22.02 -0.13
N GLU A 34 3.55 -21.95 -1.47
CA GLU A 34 3.79 -23.12 -2.33
C GLU A 34 5.18 -23.76 -2.10
N LEU A 35 6.15 -22.96 -1.65
CA LEU A 35 7.50 -23.40 -1.30
C LEU A 35 7.64 -23.88 0.16
N GLY A 36 6.57 -23.85 0.95
CA GLY A 36 6.58 -24.21 2.38
C GLY A 36 7.29 -23.18 3.27
N LEU A 37 7.44 -21.94 2.80
CA LEU A 37 8.08 -20.85 3.53
C LEU A 37 7.04 -20.01 4.28
N ASP A 38 6.33 -20.64 5.22
CA ASP A 38 5.18 -20.02 5.89
C ASP A 38 5.53 -18.70 6.61
N SER A 39 6.72 -18.62 7.24
CA SER A 39 7.18 -17.39 7.90
C SER A 39 7.35 -16.23 6.91
N VAL A 40 7.90 -16.50 5.72
CA VAL A 40 8.07 -15.48 4.66
C VAL A 40 6.70 -15.02 4.15
N LYS A 41 5.80 -15.96 3.90
CA LYS A 41 4.42 -15.65 3.51
C LYS A 41 3.75 -14.74 4.54
N THR A 42 3.82 -15.11 5.82
CA THR A 42 3.20 -14.34 6.91
C THR A 42 3.73 -12.91 6.98
N GLU A 43 5.05 -12.71 6.87
CA GLU A 43 5.62 -11.36 6.91
C GLU A 43 5.22 -10.52 5.68
N ILE A 44 5.09 -11.13 4.49
CA ILE A 44 4.59 -10.43 3.30
C ILE A 44 3.12 -10.02 3.48
N GLU A 45 2.26 -10.92 3.97
CA GLU A 45 0.85 -10.64 4.23
C GLU A 45 0.68 -9.54 5.31
N GLU A 46 1.51 -9.56 6.34
CA GLU A 46 1.53 -8.54 7.38
C GLU A 46 1.99 -7.18 6.84
N ALA A 47 3.00 -7.15 5.97
CA ALA A 47 3.43 -5.93 5.29
C ALA A 47 2.31 -5.35 4.41
N MET A 48 1.61 -6.21 3.67
CA MET A 48 0.43 -5.81 2.89
C MET A 48 -0.65 -5.17 3.77
N GLY A 49 -0.93 -5.76 4.94
CA GLY A 49 -1.87 -5.23 5.92
C GLY A 49 -1.47 -3.84 6.44
N LYS A 50 -0.19 -3.66 6.79
CA LYS A 50 0.35 -2.36 7.24
C LYS A 50 0.25 -1.29 6.16
N ILE A 51 0.53 -1.64 4.89
CA ILE A 51 0.38 -0.72 3.76
C ILE A 51 -1.09 -0.33 3.55
N SER A 52 -2.02 -1.28 3.69
CA SER A 52 -3.46 -0.97 3.64
C SER A 52 -3.88 0.02 4.75
N GLN A 53 -3.38 -0.17 5.97
CA GLN A 53 -3.61 0.77 7.07
C GLN A 53 -3.01 2.16 6.76
N ALA A 54 -1.80 2.22 6.20
CA ALA A 54 -1.19 3.48 5.76
C ALA A 54 -2.09 4.19 4.73
N ASN A 55 -2.63 3.46 3.75
CA ASN A 55 -3.57 4.02 2.77
C ASN A 55 -4.84 4.59 3.41
N GLN A 56 -5.38 3.98 4.47
CA GLN A 56 -6.51 4.55 5.20
C GLN A 56 -6.18 5.91 5.84
N HIS A 57 -4.95 6.07 6.35
CA HIS A 57 -4.48 7.36 6.88
C HIS A 57 -4.24 8.37 5.77
N LEU A 58 -3.64 7.97 4.65
CA LEU A 58 -3.43 8.83 3.48
C LEU A 58 -4.77 9.30 2.89
N ALA A 59 -5.77 8.43 2.78
CA ALA A 59 -7.11 8.80 2.33
C ALA A 59 -7.77 9.83 3.26
N LYS A 60 -7.58 9.71 4.59
CA LYS A 60 -8.03 10.74 5.55
C LYS A 60 -7.29 12.06 5.36
N ALA A 61 -5.99 12.01 5.06
CA ALA A 61 -5.17 13.19 4.80
C ALA A 61 -5.52 13.88 3.46
N LEU A 62 -5.96 13.11 2.45
CA LEU A 62 -6.36 13.64 1.14
C LEU A 62 -7.69 14.43 1.20
N LYS A 63 -8.65 14.00 2.03
CA LYS A 63 -9.98 14.63 2.13
C LYS A 63 -9.99 16.17 2.27
N PRO A 64 -9.22 16.80 3.19
CA PRO A 64 -9.18 18.26 3.31
C PRO A 64 -8.36 18.97 2.21
N LEU A 65 -7.66 18.21 1.35
CA LEU A 65 -6.82 18.73 0.27
C LEU A 65 -7.56 18.87 -1.06
N LEU A 66 -8.65 18.10 -1.24
CA LEU A 66 -9.61 18.23 -2.35
C LEU A 66 -10.48 19.49 -2.19
#